data_AF-A0AAN6SI04-F1
#
_entry.id   AF-A0AAN6SI04-F1
#
_cell.length_a   1.000
_cell.length_b   1.000
_cell.length_c   1.000
_cell.angle_alpha   90.00
_cell.angle_beta   90.00
_cell.angle_gamma   90.00
#
_symmetry.space_group_name_H-M   'P 1'
#
loop_
_entity.id
_entity.type
_entity.pdbx_description
1 polymer ?
#
loop_
_entity_poly.entity_id
_entity_poly.type
_entity_poly.pdbx_seq_one_letter_code
_entity_poly.pdbx_strand_id
1 'polypeptide(L)'
;MTTVFPPSWILTPSARLEIFTTQILPAELQPYLPSPSTTEATTTTNSPRRRRPLAILIVGQTGAGKTRLAPLLLRAMTASHPFHHPPAHFIADTYKTYHPHYASCLSQYPPAQASVLAGLDARLWLQMACQHASAHEIDVLVESACRHPDDFCKLADIFHGRGGYVTKVAILAVPEGVSRLGCLVRYYKKLPEAGSRGLPVRLTPRRVHDESYGGLREAARWVDGDGQDAVDGVVVVRRGNLVAYGNERVELDGQRKWVREPGALKTLEIERARKLSEEERRIVEEDLEVLRKLGDPKVDEEIEAIQTLVDGIGVGFSETFPELEPLDADEFVRT
;
A
#
# COMPACT_ATOMS: atom_id res chain seq x y z
N MET A 1 24.26 -15.20 -6.78
CA MET A 1 23.76 -16.37 -7.52
C MET A 1 22.26 -16.21 -7.68
N THR A 2 21.75 -16.20 -8.92
CA THR A 2 20.31 -16.28 -9.21
C THR A 2 19.86 -17.69 -8.88
N THR A 3 19.07 -17.86 -7.81
CA THR A 3 18.47 -19.15 -7.49
C THR A 3 17.55 -19.55 -8.62
N VAL A 4 17.85 -20.65 -9.28
CA VAL A 4 16.96 -21.26 -10.28
C VAL A 4 16.10 -22.27 -9.52
N PHE A 5 14.82 -21.94 -9.35
CA PHE A 5 13.87 -22.88 -8.75
C PHE A 5 13.56 -24.02 -9.73
N PRO A 6 13.17 -25.21 -9.24
CA PRO A 6 12.70 -26.28 -10.10
C PRO A 6 11.58 -25.78 -11.04
N PRO A 7 11.58 -26.14 -12.34
CA PRO A 7 10.52 -25.73 -13.26
C PRO A 7 9.12 -26.16 -12.80
N SER A 8 9.04 -27.28 -12.07
CA SER A 8 7.79 -27.76 -11.47
C SER A 8 7.21 -26.83 -10.40
N TRP A 9 7.98 -25.87 -9.89
CA TRP A 9 7.52 -24.90 -8.91
C TRP A 9 6.91 -23.65 -9.56
N ILE A 10 6.99 -23.51 -10.88
CA ILE A 10 6.39 -22.39 -11.60
C ILE A 10 4.93 -22.73 -11.90
N LEU A 11 4.01 -21.94 -11.36
CA LEU A 11 2.58 -22.17 -11.58
C LEU A 11 2.16 -21.84 -13.01
N THR A 12 1.30 -22.68 -13.59
CA THR A 12 0.59 -22.38 -14.83
C THR A 12 -0.56 -21.40 -14.56
N PRO A 13 -1.09 -20.69 -15.57
CA PRO A 13 -2.27 -19.85 -15.41
C PRO A 13 -3.47 -20.60 -14.80
N SER A 14 -3.71 -21.85 -15.23
CA SER A 14 -4.80 -22.68 -14.70
C SER A 14 -4.59 -23.04 -13.22
N ALA A 15 -3.37 -23.40 -12.83
CA ALA A 15 -3.05 -23.69 -11.43
C ALA A 15 -3.23 -22.46 -10.52
N ARG A 16 -2.84 -21.26 -11.00
CA ARG A 16 -3.10 -20.00 -10.28
C ARG A 16 -4.58 -19.77 -10.08
N LEU A 17 -5.39 -19.98 -11.11
CA LEU A 17 -6.84 -19.79 -11.05
C LEU A 17 -7.49 -20.81 -10.11
N GLU A 18 -7.06 -22.06 -10.14
CA GLU A 18 -7.52 -23.11 -9.23
C GLU A 18 -7.21 -22.75 -7.77
N ILE A 19 -5.98 -22.36 -7.45
CA ILE A 19 -5.60 -21.92 -6.09
C ILE A 19 -6.41 -20.69 -5.68
N PHE A 20 -6.59 -19.73 -6.58
CA PHE A 20 -7.38 -18.53 -6.30
C PHE A 20 -8.82 -18.89 -5.94
N THR A 21 -9.49 -19.71 -6.76
CA THR A 21 -10.91 -20.06 -6.59
C THR A 21 -11.17 -20.99 -5.41
N THR A 22 -10.27 -21.94 -5.14
CA THR A 22 -10.47 -22.99 -4.13
C THR A 22 -9.90 -22.64 -2.76
N GLN A 23 -8.92 -21.72 -2.67
CA GLN A 23 -8.24 -21.40 -1.41
C GLN A 23 -8.33 -19.91 -1.06
N ILE A 24 -7.88 -19.03 -1.95
CA ILE A 24 -7.77 -17.59 -1.64
C ILE A 24 -9.16 -16.96 -1.53
N LEU A 25 -10.05 -17.22 -2.47
CA LEU A 25 -11.38 -16.62 -2.50
C LEU A 25 -12.20 -16.98 -1.24
N PRO A 26 -12.31 -18.26 -0.82
CA PRO A 26 -12.98 -18.61 0.44
C PRO A 26 -12.34 -17.99 1.67
N ALA A 27 -11.01 -17.92 1.74
CA ALA A 27 -10.31 -17.45 2.93
C ALA A 27 -10.27 -15.91 3.06
N GLU A 28 -10.13 -15.20 1.95
CA GLU A 28 -9.77 -13.77 1.94
C GLU A 28 -10.90 -12.87 1.43
N LEU A 29 -11.91 -13.40 0.74
CA LEU A 29 -12.99 -12.61 0.15
C LEU A 29 -14.39 -13.01 0.65
N GLN A 30 -14.63 -14.30 0.92
CA GLN A 30 -15.93 -14.77 1.39
C GLN A 30 -16.46 -14.07 2.65
N PRO A 31 -15.62 -13.65 3.64
CA PRO A 31 -16.09 -12.86 4.78
C PRO A 31 -16.71 -11.50 4.42
N TYR A 32 -16.43 -10.99 3.22
CA TYR A 32 -16.88 -9.68 2.73
C TYR A 32 -18.02 -9.78 1.71
N LEU A 33 -18.38 -10.99 1.28
CA LEU A 33 -19.49 -11.20 0.35
C LEU A 33 -20.84 -11.18 1.07
N PRO A 34 -21.90 -10.64 0.45
CA PRO A 34 -23.25 -10.76 0.98
C PRO A 34 -23.65 -12.22 1.11
N SER A 35 -24.24 -12.57 2.26
CA SER A 35 -24.79 -13.91 2.45
C SER A 35 -25.95 -14.10 1.46
N PRO A 36 -26.06 -15.25 0.78
CA PRO A 36 -27.14 -15.50 -0.17
C PRO A 36 -28.55 -15.42 0.44
N SER A 37 -28.66 -15.42 1.77
CA SER A 37 -29.93 -15.29 2.51
C SER A 37 -30.37 -13.84 2.77
N THR A 38 -29.55 -12.82 2.44
CA THR A 38 -29.88 -11.40 2.70
C THR A 38 -30.50 -10.69 1.50
N THR A 39 -30.76 -11.42 0.41
CA THR A 39 -31.31 -10.84 -0.84
C THR A 39 -32.84 -10.75 -0.87
N GLU A 40 -33.53 -11.17 0.21
CA GLU A 40 -34.98 -11.00 0.35
C GLU A 40 -35.31 -10.17 1.61
N ALA A 41 -36.17 -9.17 1.44
CA ALA A 41 -36.58 -8.11 2.39
C ALA A 41 -35.62 -6.91 2.47
N THR A 42 -35.74 -5.90 1.63
CA THR A 42 -36.85 -4.93 1.74
C THR A 42 -36.96 -4.09 0.46
N THR A 43 -37.94 -4.42 -0.38
CA THR A 43 -38.54 -3.45 -1.31
C THR A 43 -39.35 -2.45 -0.50
N THR A 44 -38.68 -1.45 0.05
CA THR A 44 -39.33 -0.21 0.49
C THR A 44 -38.87 0.90 -0.45
N THR A 45 -39.85 1.42 -1.19
CA THR A 45 -39.79 2.55 -2.11
C THR A 45 -39.29 3.81 -1.40
N ASN A 46 -37.97 3.96 -1.38
CA ASN A 46 -37.29 5.25 -1.25
C ASN A 46 -35.91 4.98 -1.82
N SER A 47 -35.71 5.21 -3.13
CA SER A 47 -34.41 4.97 -3.77
C SER A 47 -33.36 5.83 -3.06
N PRO A 48 -32.49 5.27 -2.19
CA PRO A 48 -31.31 6.00 -1.81
C PRO A 48 -30.53 6.18 -3.12
N ARG A 49 -29.89 7.32 -3.37
CA ARG A 49 -28.96 7.44 -4.50
C ARG A 49 -28.06 6.20 -4.46
N ARG A 50 -28.05 5.40 -5.55
CA ARG A 50 -27.27 4.15 -5.63
C ARG A 50 -25.81 4.54 -5.34
N ARG A 51 -25.33 4.17 -4.15
CA ARG A 51 -24.02 4.61 -3.66
C ARG A 51 -22.92 3.94 -4.47
N ARG A 52 -21.87 4.69 -4.78
CA ARG A 52 -20.69 4.22 -5.49
C ARG A 52 -19.74 3.49 -4.51
N PRO A 53 -19.33 2.23 -4.75
CA PRO A 53 -18.34 1.57 -3.89
C PRO A 53 -17.00 2.32 -3.91
N LEU A 54 -16.23 2.20 -2.83
CA LEU A 54 -14.99 2.93 -2.61
C LEU A 54 -13.78 2.00 -2.70
N ALA A 55 -12.81 2.38 -3.52
CA ALA A 55 -11.50 1.75 -3.57
C ALA A 55 -10.44 2.74 -3.11
N ILE A 56 -9.72 2.41 -2.04
CA ILE A 56 -8.57 3.19 -1.59
C ILE A 56 -7.28 2.40 -1.84
N LEU A 57 -6.35 2.99 -2.59
CA LEU A 57 -5.01 2.48 -2.80
C LEU A 57 -4.02 3.23 -1.91
N ILE A 58 -3.51 2.59 -0.85
CA ILE A 58 -2.38 3.12 -0.07
C ILE A 58 -1.09 2.72 -0.78
N VAL A 59 -0.34 3.71 -1.21
CA VAL A 59 0.94 3.53 -1.90
C VAL A 59 2.08 4.17 -1.13
N GLY A 60 3.20 3.47 -1.05
CA GLY A 60 4.38 3.94 -0.35
C GLY A 60 5.45 2.87 -0.33
N GLN A 61 6.73 3.23 -0.36
CA GLN A 61 7.79 2.23 -0.34
C GLN A 61 7.74 1.34 0.92
N THR A 62 8.45 0.22 0.90
CA THR A 62 8.63 -0.60 2.11
C THR A 62 9.24 0.24 3.23
N GLY A 63 8.74 0.09 4.46
CA GLY A 63 9.19 0.90 5.60
C GLY A 63 8.64 2.33 5.63
N ALA A 64 7.83 2.78 4.66
CA ALA A 64 7.21 4.11 4.73
C ALA A 64 6.22 4.25 5.90
N GLY A 65 5.59 3.15 6.34
CA GLY A 65 4.64 3.15 7.46
C GLY A 65 3.18 2.98 7.06
N LYS A 66 2.89 2.37 5.90
CA LYS A 66 1.51 2.10 5.41
C LYS A 66 0.63 1.43 6.46
N THR A 67 1.19 0.53 7.27
CA THR A 67 0.49 -0.19 8.34
C THR A 67 -0.03 0.71 9.48
N ARG A 68 0.42 1.97 9.58
CA ARG A 68 -0.16 2.97 10.50
C ARG A 68 -1.31 3.76 9.86
N LEU A 69 -1.30 3.92 8.54
CA LEU A 69 -2.37 4.60 7.80
C LEU A 69 -3.55 3.67 7.52
N ALA A 70 -3.29 2.40 7.20
CA ALA A 70 -4.33 1.45 6.82
C ALA A 70 -5.44 1.29 7.89
N PRO A 71 -5.14 1.10 9.20
CA PRO A 71 -6.18 1.00 10.22
C PRO A 71 -6.99 2.29 10.39
N LEU A 72 -6.39 3.47 10.17
CA LEU A 72 -7.11 4.74 10.20
C LEU A 72 -8.18 4.77 9.11
N LEU A 73 -7.79 4.46 7.87
CA LEU A 73 -8.69 4.47 6.72
C LEU A 73 -9.74 3.35 6.79
N LEU A 74 -9.37 2.14 7.21
CA LEU A 74 -10.33 1.04 7.38
C LEU A 74 -11.44 1.40 8.40
N ARG A 75 -11.08 2.05 9.51
CA ARG A 75 -12.06 2.50 10.51
C ARG A 75 -13.00 3.55 9.93
N ALA A 76 -12.48 4.56 9.24
CA ALA A 76 -13.29 5.60 8.61
C ALA A 76 -14.23 5.02 7.53
N MET A 77 -13.72 4.12 6.68
CA MET A 77 -14.52 3.40 5.68
C MET A 77 -15.65 2.61 6.34
N THR A 78 -15.34 1.84 7.39
CA THR A 78 -16.33 1.05 8.13
C THR A 78 -17.40 1.95 8.78
N ALA A 79 -16.97 3.04 9.41
CA ALA A 79 -17.88 3.98 10.09
C ALA A 79 -18.80 4.72 9.11
N SER A 80 -18.30 5.03 7.91
CA SER A 80 -19.07 5.69 6.86
C SER A 80 -20.07 4.74 6.17
N HIS A 81 -19.99 3.43 6.43
CA HIS A 81 -20.76 2.37 5.76
C HIS A 81 -21.34 1.34 6.75
N PRO A 82 -22.04 1.75 7.83
CA PRO A 82 -22.36 0.85 8.95
C PRO A 82 -23.37 -0.27 8.63
N PHE A 83 -24.12 -0.13 7.53
CA PHE A 83 -25.10 -1.11 7.07
C PHE A 83 -24.57 -2.06 5.99
N HIS A 84 -23.27 -2.01 5.70
CA HIS A 84 -22.60 -2.84 4.70
C HIS A 84 -21.54 -3.75 5.33
N HIS A 85 -21.08 -4.72 4.53
CA HIS A 85 -19.94 -5.55 4.90
C HIS A 85 -18.71 -4.67 5.15
N PRO A 86 -17.82 -5.08 6.06
CA PRO A 86 -16.57 -4.36 6.26
C PRO A 86 -15.78 -4.27 4.95
N PRO A 87 -14.98 -3.20 4.75
CA PRO A 87 -14.13 -3.11 3.57
C PRO A 87 -13.10 -4.24 3.54
N ALA A 88 -12.87 -4.80 2.36
CA ALA A 88 -11.85 -5.83 2.19
C ALA A 88 -10.44 -5.20 2.20
N HIS A 89 -9.53 -5.77 3.00
CA HIS A 89 -8.15 -5.27 3.12
C HIS A 89 -7.15 -6.21 2.45
N PHE A 90 -6.58 -5.76 1.33
CA PHE A 90 -5.69 -6.54 0.49
C PHE A 90 -4.23 -6.06 0.55
N ILE A 91 -3.32 -7.02 0.73
CA ILE A 91 -1.87 -6.80 0.78
C ILE A 91 -1.20 -7.93 0.00
N ALA A 92 -0.47 -7.62 -1.08
CA ALA A 92 0.13 -8.66 -1.94
C ALA A 92 1.00 -9.68 -1.16
N ASP A 93 1.74 -9.24 -0.15
CA ASP A 93 2.68 -10.11 0.58
C ASP A 93 1.97 -11.30 1.25
N THR A 94 0.71 -11.13 1.68
CA THR A 94 -0.06 -12.17 2.37
C THR A 94 -0.42 -13.32 1.43
N TYR A 95 -0.52 -13.09 0.12
CA TYR A 95 -0.85 -14.14 -0.84
C TYR A 95 0.31 -15.10 -1.12
N LYS A 96 1.54 -14.78 -0.70
CA LYS A 96 2.70 -15.65 -0.95
C LYS A 96 2.59 -17.01 -0.28
N THR A 97 1.90 -17.10 0.86
CA THR A 97 1.72 -18.36 1.59
C THR A 97 0.85 -19.37 0.85
N TYR A 98 0.02 -18.93 -0.10
CA TYR A 98 -0.80 -19.81 -0.94
C TYR A 98 0.01 -20.49 -2.06
N HIS A 99 1.25 -20.07 -2.30
CA HIS A 99 2.11 -20.76 -3.25
C HIS A 99 2.44 -22.17 -2.71
N PRO A 100 2.14 -23.27 -3.43
CA PRO A 100 2.25 -24.64 -2.90
C PRO A 100 3.67 -25.00 -2.40
N HIS A 101 4.69 -24.42 -3.03
CA HIS A 101 6.09 -24.64 -2.67
C HIS A 101 6.68 -23.59 -1.72
N TYR A 102 5.86 -22.69 -1.15
CA TYR A 102 6.35 -21.62 -0.27
C TYR A 102 7.05 -22.17 0.98
N ALA A 103 6.39 -23.07 1.70
CA ALA A 103 6.93 -23.70 2.90
C ALA A 103 8.18 -24.55 2.59
N SER A 104 8.14 -25.33 1.51
CA SER A 104 9.29 -26.12 1.04
C SER A 104 10.48 -25.24 0.65
N CYS A 105 10.23 -24.06 0.08
CA CYS A 105 11.28 -23.10 -0.23
C CYS A 105 11.90 -22.51 1.04
N LEU A 106 11.07 -22.17 2.03
CA LEU A 106 11.55 -21.64 3.32
C LEU A 106 12.40 -22.66 4.09
N SER A 107 12.13 -23.97 3.96
CA SER A 107 12.91 -25.01 4.64
C SER A 107 14.23 -25.33 3.95
N GLN A 108 14.38 -25.03 2.66
CA GLN A 108 15.54 -25.41 1.85
C GLN A 108 16.46 -24.23 1.50
N TYR A 109 15.95 -23.00 1.55
CA TYR A 109 16.66 -21.81 1.09
C TYR A 109 16.52 -20.65 2.08
N PRO A 110 17.42 -19.64 2.03
CA PRO A 110 17.27 -18.43 2.81
C PRO A 110 15.89 -17.77 2.60
N PRO A 111 15.25 -17.20 3.64
CA PRO A 111 13.86 -16.71 3.56
C PRO A 111 13.55 -15.73 2.41
N ALA A 112 14.55 -14.97 1.96
CA ALA A 112 14.41 -14.07 0.82
C ALA A 112 14.02 -14.81 -0.48
N GLN A 113 14.45 -16.07 -0.65
CA GLN A 113 14.17 -16.88 -1.84
C GLN A 113 12.70 -17.24 -1.96
N ALA A 114 12.01 -17.53 -0.86
CA ALA A 114 10.58 -17.80 -0.88
C ALA A 114 9.77 -16.57 -1.36
N SER A 115 10.25 -15.37 -1.05
CA SER A 115 9.68 -14.11 -1.55
C SER A 115 9.88 -13.92 -3.05
N VAL A 116 11.02 -14.37 -3.59
CA VAL A 116 11.29 -14.36 -5.04
C VAL A 116 10.40 -15.37 -5.75
N LEU A 117 10.31 -16.60 -5.23
CA LEU A 117 9.50 -17.68 -5.78
C LEU A 117 8.03 -17.26 -5.94
N ALA A 118 7.38 -16.87 -4.85
CA ALA A 118 5.94 -16.61 -4.83
C ALA A 118 5.56 -15.17 -5.25
N GLY A 119 6.54 -14.31 -5.55
CA GLY A 119 6.33 -12.88 -5.73
C GLY A 119 5.48 -12.52 -6.95
N LEU A 120 5.58 -13.27 -8.06
CA LEU A 120 4.74 -13.06 -9.23
C LEU A 120 3.30 -13.51 -8.95
N ASP A 121 3.12 -14.72 -8.45
CA ASP A 121 1.79 -15.30 -8.22
C ASP A 121 0.99 -14.50 -7.21
N ALA A 122 1.64 -14.04 -6.13
CA ALA A 122 1.01 -13.17 -5.13
C ALA A 122 0.46 -11.86 -5.73
N ARG A 123 1.14 -11.26 -6.71
CA ARG A 123 0.66 -10.04 -7.39
C ARG A 123 -0.49 -10.33 -8.34
N LEU A 124 -0.44 -11.46 -9.05
CA LEU A 124 -1.54 -11.90 -9.91
C LEU A 124 -2.79 -12.23 -9.09
N TRP A 125 -2.64 -12.89 -7.95
CA TRP A 125 -3.74 -13.16 -7.03
C TRP A 125 -4.31 -11.89 -6.40
N LEU A 126 -3.49 -10.88 -6.10
CA LEU A 126 -3.99 -9.56 -5.70
C LEU A 126 -4.87 -8.94 -6.79
N GLN A 127 -4.46 -9.00 -8.05
CA GLN A 127 -5.28 -8.49 -9.17
C GLN A 127 -6.59 -9.28 -9.29
N MET A 128 -6.57 -10.60 -9.17
CA MET A 128 -7.78 -11.44 -9.18
C MET A 128 -8.71 -11.10 -8.00
N ALA A 129 -8.17 -10.87 -6.80
CA ALA A 129 -8.95 -10.44 -5.64
C ALA A 129 -9.61 -9.07 -5.86
N CYS A 130 -8.87 -8.11 -6.40
CA CYS A 130 -9.41 -6.78 -6.74
C CYS A 130 -10.51 -6.88 -7.82
N GLN A 131 -10.31 -7.70 -8.85
CA GLN A 131 -11.32 -7.93 -9.89
C GLN A 131 -12.59 -8.56 -9.33
N HIS A 132 -12.45 -9.52 -8.41
CA HIS A 132 -13.59 -10.16 -7.76
C HIS A 132 -14.33 -9.18 -6.84
N ALA A 133 -13.62 -8.37 -6.05
CA ALA A 133 -14.21 -7.34 -5.20
C ALA A 133 -14.95 -6.29 -6.04
N SER A 134 -14.30 -5.81 -7.12
CA SER A 134 -14.89 -4.90 -8.11
C SER A 134 -16.17 -5.48 -8.74
N ALA A 135 -16.22 -6.80 -8.94
CA ALA A 135 -17.41 -7.47 -9.47
C ALA A 135 -18.60 -7.55 -8.52
N HIS A 136 -18.36 -7.42 -7.22
CA HIS A 136 -19.38 -7.52 -6.19
C HIS A 136 -19.62 -6.18 -5.49
N GLU A 137 -19.10 -5.08 -6.05
CA GLU A 137 -19.23 -3.72 -5.49
C GLU A 137 -18.76 -3.66 -4.00
N ILE A 138 -17.72 -4.43 -3.64
CA ILE A 138 -17.15 -4.45 -2.28
C ILE A 138 -16.20 -3.25 -2.12
N ASP A 139 -16.34 -2.51 -1.02
CA ASP A 139 -15.36 -1.48 -0.65
C ASP A 139 -13.99 -2.10 -0.36
N VAL A 140 -12.92 -1.51 -0.87
CA VAL A 140 -11.57 -2.09 -0.72
C VAL A 140 -10.55 -1.08 -0.21
N LEU A 141 -9.63 -1.58 0.60
CA LEU A 141 -8.36 -0.94 0.89
C LEU A 141 -7.23 -1.84 0.39
N VAL A 142 -6.42 -1.33 -0.54
CA VAL A 142 -5.28 -2.07 -1.10
C VAL A 142 -3.98 -1.39 -0.71
N GLU A 143 -3.04 -2.14 -0.14
CA GLU A 143 -1.69 -1.65 0.11
C GLU A 143 -0.71 -2.10 -0.97
N SER A 144 0.02 -1.14 -1.56
CA SER A 144 1.07 -1.41 -2.53
C SER A 144 2.39 -0.74 -2.18
N ALA A 145 3.48 -1.47 -2.35
CA ALA A 145 4.83 -0.93 -2.24
C ALA A 145 5.28 -0.16 -3.51
N CYS A 146 4.53 -0.25 -4.60
CA CYS A 146 4.87 0.31 -5.91
C CYS A 146 6.22 -0.18 -6.47
N ARG A 147 6.64 -1.40 -6.12
CA ARG A 147 7.87 -2.00 -6.68
C ARG A 147 7.81 -2.17 -8.21
N HIS A 148 6.62 -2.45 -8.73
CA HIS A 148 6.34 -2.60 -10.16
C HIS A 148 5.27 -1.57 -10.52
N PRO A 149 5.63 -0.43 -11.14
CA PRO A 149 4.70 0.66 -11.43
C PRO A 149 3.45 0.22 -12.19
N ASP A 150 3.60 -0.65 -13.20
CA ASP A 150 2.48 -1.17 -14.00
C ASP A 150 1.41 -1.89 -13.16
N ASP A 151 1.78 -2.51 -12.03
CA ASP A 151 0.81 -3.16 -11.17
C ASP A 151 -0.12 -2.15 -10.50
N PHE A 152 0.40 -0.98 -10.11
CA PHE A 152 -0.42 0.05 -9.50
C PHE A 152 -1.44 0.61 -10.50
N CYS A 153 -1.02 0.90 -11.73
CA CYS A 153 -1.93 1.34 -12.80
C CYS A 153 -3.05 0.32 -13.03
N LYS A 154 -2.71 -0.97 -13.16
CA LYS A 154 -3.69 -2.05 -13.31
C LYS A 154 -4.67 -2.12 -12.14
N LEU A 155 -4.21 -1.92 -10.91
CA LEU A 155 -5.09 -1.93 -9.73
C LEU A 155 -6.08 -0.78 -9.76
N ALA A 156 -5.65 0.43 -10.13
CA ALA A 156 -6.55 1.58 -10.28
C ALA A 156 -7.57 1.34 -11.43
N ASP A 157 -7.11 0.82 -12.57
CA ASP A 157 -7.95 0.54 -13.73
C ASP A 157 -9.04 -0.50 -13.46
N ILE A 158 -8.76 -1.51 -12.61
CA ILE A 158 -9.75 -2.53 -12.20
C ILE A 158 -10.99 -1.91 -11.56
N PHE A 159 -10.82 -0.83 -10.78
CA PHE A 159 -11.92 -0.15 -10.10
C PHE A 159 -12.56 0.92 -11.00
N HIS A 160 -11.74 1.71 -11.70
CA HIS A 160 -12.24 2.71 -12.64
C HIS A 160 -13.11 2.09 -13.76
N GLY A 161 -12.64 1.01 -14.38
CA GLY A 161 -13.25 0.41 -15.59
C GLY A 161 -14.66 -0.15 -15.41
N ARG A 162 -15.17 -0.31 -14.18
CA ARG A 162 -16.55 -0.76 -13.92
C ARG A 162 -17.55 0.39 -13.71
N GLY A 163 -17.14 1.65 -13.85
CA GLY A 163 -18.01 2.85 -13.82
C GLY A 163 -18.63 3.19 -12.45
N GLY A 164 -18.66 2.23 -11.52
CA GLY A 164 -19.30 2.37 -10.22
C GLY A 164 -18.39 2.89 -9.11
N TYR A 165 -17.08 2.67 -9.16
CA TYR A 165 -16.20 2.97 -8.02
C TYR A 165 -15.83 4.45 -7.91
N VAL A 166 -15.77 4.94 -6.67
CA VAL A 166 -14.92 6.07 -6.28
C VAL A 166 -13.53 5.52 -5.99
N THR A 167 -12.53 5.89 -6.77
CA THR A 167 -11.14 5.43 -6.58
C THR A 167 -10.31 6.53 -5.94
N LYS A 168 -9.73 6.30 -4.76
CA LYS A 168 -8.85 7.26 -4.09
C LYS A 168 -7.46 6.68 -3.84
N VAL A 169 -6.44 7.53 -3.86
CA VAL A 169 -5.04 7.14 -3.68
C VAL A 169 -4.44 7.89 -2.49
N ALA A 170 -3.84 7.18 -1.55
CA ALA A 170 -3.11 7.76 -0.43
C ALA A 170 -1.62 7.45 -0.56
N ILE A 171 -0.81 8.47 -0.82
CA ILE A 171 0.63 8.37 -1.09
C ILE A 171 1.42 8.71 0.18
N LEU A 172 2.20 7.77 0.70
CA LEU A 172 3.13 8.04 1.80
C LEU A 172 4.44 8.61 1.28
N ALA A 173 4.66 9.91 1.49
CA ALA A 173 5.88 10.60 1.16
C ALA A 173 6.84 10.57 2.36
N VAL A 174 7.81 9.66 2.30
CA VAL A 174 8.81 9.46 3.36
C VAL A 174 10.22 9.46 2.76
N PRO A 175 11.19 10.17 3.36
CA PRO A 175 12.58 10.18 2.90
C PRO A 175 13.22 8.79 2.87
N GLU A 176 14.22 8.61 2.00
CA GLU A 176 14.86 7.30 1.75
C GLU A 176 15.48 6.69 3.01
N GLY A 177 16.34 7.45 3.70
CA GLY A 177 16.99 7.00 4.94
C GLY A 177 15.98 6.63 6.02
N VAL A 178 14.89 7.40 6.14
CA VAL A 178 13.83 7.18 7.13
C VAL A 178 13.02 5.90 6.84
N SER A 179 12.70 5.63 5.56
CA SER A 179 12.00 4.38 5.19
C SER A 179 12.91 3.16 5.24
N ARG A 180 14.22 3.30 4.95
CA ARG A 180 15.22 2.25 5.16
C ARG A 180 15.33 1.89 6.64
N LEU A 181 15.46 2.89 7.50
CA LEU A 181 15.46 2.70 8.96
C LEU A 181 14.20 1.95 9.42
N GLY A 182 13.04 2.34 8.90
CA GLY A 182 11.77 1.67 9.20
C GLY A 182 11.75 0.18 8.84
N CYS A 183 12.47 -0.24 7.79
CA CYS A 183 12.60 -1.67 7.44
C CYS A 183 13.41 -2.44 8.49
N LEU A 184 14.51 -1.88 8.98
CA LEU A 184 15.35 -2.48 10.01
C LEU A 184 14.61 -2.54 11.35
N VAL A 185 14.03 -1.41 11.77
CA VAL A 185 13.27 -1.29 13.03
C VAL A 185 12.13 -2.32 13.07
N ARG A 186 11.34 -2.42 12.00
CA ARG A 186 10.26 -3.41 11.89
C ARG A 186 10.77 -4.83 12.11
N TYR A 187 11.90 -5.19 11.49
CA TYR A 187 12.47 -6.53 11.59
C TYR A 187 13.07 -6.80 12.97
N TYR A 188 13.99 -5.97 13.44
CA TYR A 188 14.75 -6.22 14.67
C TYR A 188 13.93 -6.00 15.95
N LYS A 189 12.99 -5.05 15.97
CA LYS A 189 12.05 -4.90 17.08
C LYS A 189 10.91 -5.94 17.04
N LYS A 190 10.85 -6.79 16.00
CA LYS A 190 9.78 -7.78 15.78
C LYS A 190 8.39 -7.17 15.94
N LEU A 191 8.18 -5.99 15.36
CA LEU A 191 6.88 -5.31 15.46
C LEU A 191 5.76 -6.22 14.91
N PRO A 192 4.51 -6.11 15.39
CA PRO A 192 3.42 -6.99 14.93
C PRO A 192 3.26 -7.03 13.41
N GLU A 193 3.46 -5.89 12.74
CA GLU A 193 3.43 -5.77 11.29
C GLU A 193 4.58 -6.50 10.57
N ALA A 194 5.62 -6.95 11.28
CA ALA A 194 6.74 -7.71 10.72
C ALA A 194 6.37 -9.15 10.36
N GLY A 195 5.32 -9.71 10.99
CA GLY A 195 4.83 -11.07 10.80
C GLY A 195 3.38 -11.11 10.33
N SER A 196 3.03 -10.35 9.28
CA SER A 196 1.66 -10.25 8.79
C SER A 196 1.06 -11.62 8.43
N ARG A 197 -0.13 -11.92 8.98
CA ARG A 197 -0.97 -13.09 8.64
C ARG A 197 -0.21 -14.43 8.54
N GLY A 198 0.66 -14.71 9.51
CA GLY A 198 1.38 -15.99 9.61
C GLY A 198 2.66 -16.09 8.77
N LEU A 199 3.07 -15.01 8.11
CA LEU A 199 4.37 -14.95 7.44
C LEU A 199 5.51 -14.89 8.49
N PRO A 200 6.63 -15.59 8.26
CA PRO A 200 7.80 -15.40 9.09
C PRO A 200 8.32 -13.97 8.95
N VAL A 201 8.84 -13.43 10.06
CA VAL A 201 9.49 -12.11 10.09
C VAL A 201 10.68 -12.12 9.14
N ARG A 202 10.72 -11.16 8.20
CA ARG A 202 11.76 -11.06 7.19
C ARG A 202 12.27 -9.63 7.08
N LEU A 203 13.59 -9.49 7.00
CA LEU A 203 14.20 -8.23 6.64
C LEU A 203 13.94 -7.94 5.16
N THR A 204 13.47 -6.74 4.85
CA THR A 204 13.28 -6.32 3.47
C THR A 204 14.65 -6.07 2.83
N PRO A 205 15.02 -6.75 1.73
CA PRO A 205 16.29 -6.50 1.07
C PRO A 205 16.37 -5.05 0.57
N ARG A 206 17.55 -4.42 0.68
CA ARG A 206 17.82 -3.06 0.18
C ARG A 206 17.29 -2.84 -1.23
N ARG A 207 17.62 -3.74 -2.16
CA ARG A 207 17.16 -3.66 -3.55
C ARG A 207 15.64 -3.57 -3.68
N VAL A 208 14.89 -4.32 -2.86
CA VAL A 208 13.42 -4.28 -2.88
C VAL A 208 12.90 -2.93 -2.39
N HIS A 209 13.54 -2.37 -1.36
CA HIS A 209 13.25 -1.01 -0.91
C HIS A 209 13.52 0.01 -2.03
N ASP A 210 14.70 -0.02 -2.63
CA ASP A 210 15.15 0.99 -3.59
C ASP A 210 14.28 0.95 -4.87
N GLU A 211 13.92 -0.25 -5.36
CA GLU A 211 12.94 -0.44 -6.44
C GLU A 211 11.56 0.13 -6.07
N SER A 212 11.09 -0.09 -4.83
CA SER A 212 9.81 0.47 -4.34
C SER A 212 9.86 1.99 -4.16
N TYR A 213 11.01 2.53 -3.75
CA TYR A 213 11.24 3.96 -3.57
C TYR A 213 11.17 4.69 -4.90
N GLY A 214 11.84 4.16 -5.93
CA GLY A 214 11.75 4.65 -7.30
C GLY A 214 10.35 4.49 -7.88
N GLY A 215 9.75 3.32 -7.78
CA GLY A 215 8.44 3.06 -8.38
C GLY A 215 7.28 3.83 -7.77
N LEU A 216 7.36 4.28 -6.50
CA LEU A 216 6.38 5.22 -5.93
C LEU A 216 6.35 6.56 -6.69
N ARG A 217 7.51 7.04 -7.15
CA ARG A 217 7.61 8.26 -7.94
C ARG A 217 6.87 8.11 -9.27
N GLU A 218 7.03 6.95 -9.91
CA GLU A 218 6.32 6.61 -11.14
C GLU A 218 4.80 6.55 -10.93
N ALA A 219 4.35 5.95 -9.82
CA ALA A 219 2.93 5.93 -9.44
C ALA A 219 2.38 7.35 -9.23
N ALA A 220 3.10 8.23 -8.52
CA ALA A 220 2.66 9.61 -8.32
C ALA A 220 2.62 10.40 -9.63
N ARG A 221 3.60 10.21 -10.53
CA ARG A 221 3.58 10.82 -11.87
C ARG A 221 2.37 10.35 -12.68
N TRP A 222 2.06 9.07 -12.62
CA TRP A 222 0.92 8.51 -13.33
C TRP A 222 -0.40 9.08 -12.82
N VAL A 223 -0.57 9.24 -11.49
CA VAL A 223 -1.77 9.88 -10.91
C VAL A 223 -1.96 11.31 -11.42
N ASP A 224 -0.90 12.09 -11.52
CA ASP A 224 -0.96 13.47 -12.02
C ASP A 224 -1.17 13.57 -13.54
N GLY A 225 -0.87 12.51 -14.29
CA GLY A 225 -0.87 12.48 -15.76
C GLY A 225 -1.83 11.42 -16.32
N ASP A 226 -1.29 10.37 -16.94
CA ASP A 226 -2.05 9.36 -17.71
C ASP A 226 -3.16 8.66 -16.91
N GLY A 227 -2.99 8.53 -15.60
CA GLY A 227 -3.92 7.89 -14.69
C GLY A 227 -4.98 8.80 -14.10
N GLN A 228 -5.01 10.08 -14.47
CA GLN A 228 -5.90 11.06 -13.87
C GLN A 228 -7.36 10.61 -13.91
N ASP A 229 -7.81 9.97 -15.00
CA ASP A 229 -9.21 9.57 -15.16
C ASP A 229 -9.58 8.36 -14.29
N ALA A 230 -8.58 7.55 -13.92
CA ALA A 230 -8.76 6.39 -13.06
C ALA A 230 -8.81 6.71 -11.56
N VAL A 231 -8.53 7.96 -11.17
CA VAL A 231 -8.43 8.40 -9.77
C VAL A 231 -9.34 9.59 -9.50
N ASP A 232 -10.25 9.45 -8.54
CA ASP A 232 -11.21 10.46 -8.11
C ASP A 232 -10.71 11.35 -6.98
N GLY A 233 -9.73 10.88 -6.21
CA GLY A 233 -9.14 11.64 -5.12
C GLY A 233 -7.72 11.17 -4.79
N VAL A 234 -6.87 12.10 -4.38
CA VAL A 234 -5.49 11.80 -3.97
C VAL A 234 -5.12 12.59 -2.73
N VAL A 235 -4.40 11.96 -1.81
CA VAL A 235 -3.69 12.63 -0.72
C VAL A 235 -2.23 12.20 -0.69
N VAL A 236 -1.34 13.14 -0.41
CA VAL A 236 0.07 12.87 -0.10
C VAL A 236 0.26 13.14 1.39
N VAL A 237 0.69 12.13 2.13
CA VAL A 237 0.84 12.17 3.57
C VAL A 237 2.25 11.83 4.02
N ARG A 238 2.69 12.45 5.12
CA ARG A 238 3.92 12.10 5.84
C ARG A 238 3.66 10.94 6.81
N ARG A 239 4.72 10.46 7.48
CA ARG A 239 4.53 9.69 8.72
C ARG A 239 3.77 10.54 9.74
N GLY A 240 2.96 9.88 10.56
CA GLY A 240 2.01 10.56 11.46
C GLY A 240 0.70 10.93 10.76
N ASN A 241 0.51 10.54 9.49
CA ASN A 241 -0.68 10.80 8.69
C ASN A 241 -0.95 12.30 8.47
N LEU A 242 0.10 13.14 8.46
CA LEU A 242 -0.02 14.57 8.19
C LEU A 242 -0.14 14.84 6.69
N VAL A 243 -1.09 15.65 6.27
CA VAL A 243 -1.44 15.87 4.86
C VAL A 243 -0.63 17.00 4.26
N ALA A 244 0.26 16.68 3.31
CA ALA A 244 1.06 17.65 2.58
C ALA A 244 0.36 18.14 1.31
N TYR A 245 -0.51 17.31 0.73
CA TYR A 245 -1.32 17.63 -0.44
C TYR A 245 -2.59 16.80 -0.44
N GLY A 246 -3.67 17.37 -0.94
CA GLY A 246 -4.91 16.69 -1.25
C GLY A 246 -5.46 17.24 -2.55
N ASN A 247 -6.18 16.43 -3.31
CA ASN A 247 -6.95 16.88 -4.46
C ASN A 247 -8.07 15.89 -4.75
N GLU A 248 -9.09 16.35 -5.43
CA GLU A 248 -10.22 15.54 -5.84
C GLU A 248 -10.74 15.97 -7.20
N ARG A 249 -11.44 15.06 -7.88
CA ARG A 249 -12.06 15.33 -9.16
C ARG A 249 -13.54 15.60 -9.01
N VAL A 250 -13.93 16.79 -9.43
CA VAL A 250 -15.32 17.23 -9.49
C VAL A 250 -15.81 17.25 -10.94
N GLU A 251 -17.12 17.11 -11.13
CA GLU A 251 -17.73 17.30 -12.43
C GLU A 251 -17.93 18.81 -12.68
N LEU A 252 -17.31 19.32 -13.74
CA LEU A 252 -17.38 20.72 -14.13
C LEU A 252 -17.49 20.79 -15.66
N ASP A 253 -18.56 21.43 -16.15
CA ASP A 253 -18.91 21.52 -17.58
C ASP A 253 -19.01 20.15 -18.30
N GLY A 254 -19.53 19.13 -17.60
CA GLY A 254 -19.68 17.77 -18.14
C GLY A 254 -18.36 16.99 -18.29
N GLN A 255 -17.27 17.51 -17.73
CA GLN A 255 -15.98 16.83 -17.63
C GLN A 255 -15.58 16.69 -16.17
N ARG A 256 -15.09 15.51 -15.77
CA ARG A 256 -14.44 15.40 -14.46
C ARG A 256 -13.09 16.10 -14.53
N LYS A 257 -12.79 17.01 -13.63
CA LYS A 257 -11.51 17.74 -13.56
C LYS A 257 -11.04 17.83 -12.13
N TRP A 258 -9.74 17.89 -11.95
CA TRP A 258 -9.16 18.19 -10.64
C TRP A 258 -9.59 19.58 -10.17
N VAL A 259 -9.90 19.72 -8.87
CA VAL A 259 -10.21 21.02 -8.25
C VAL A 259 -8.99 21.94 -8.24
N ARG A 260 -7.81 21.36 -8.02
CA ARG A 260 -6.51 22.04 -8.05
C ARG A 260 -5.63 21.45 -9.15
N GLU A 261 -4.57 22.16 -9.54
CA GLU A 261 -3.57 21.58 -10.44
C GLU A 261 -2.99 20.25 -9.87
N PRO A 262 -2.77 19.24 -10.72
CA PRO A 262 -2.08 18.02 -10.33
C PRO A 262 -0.72 18.33 -9.70
N GLY A 263 -0.41 17.69 -8.58
CA GLY A 263 0.75 18.04 -7.76
C GLY A 263 1.21 16.94 -6.81
N ALA A 264 0.72 15.72 -6.98
CA ALA A 264 1.07 14.59 -6.13
C ALA A 264 2.57 14.25 -6.23
N LEU A 265 3.13 14.21 -7.44
CA LEU A 265 4.56 13.95 -7.67
C LEU A 265 5.44 15.05 -7.07
N LYS A 266 5.12 16.31 -7.37
CA LYS A 266 5.90 17.45 -6.87
C LYS A 266 5.92 17.45 -5.33
N THR A 267 4.76 17.19 -4.71
CA THR A 267 4.66 17.13 -3.24
C THR A 267 5.46 15.95 -2.69
N LEU A 268 5.37 14.76 -3.31
CA LEU A 268 6.17 13.60 -2.92
C LEU A 268 7.68 13.89 -2.94
N GLU A 269 8.16 14.57 -3.98
CA GLU A 269 9.58 14.93 -4.12
C GLU A 269 10.03 15.95 -3.05
N ILE A 270 9.21 16.98 -2.80
CA ILE A 270 9.45 17.96 -1.74
C ILE A 270 9.51 17.26 -0.37
N GLU A 271 8.53 16.42 -0.07
CA GLU A 271 8.43 15.71 1.22
C GLU A 271 9.56 14.72 1.46
N ARG A 272 10.13 14.16 0.39
CA ARG A 272 11.30 13.29 0.47
C ARG A 272 12.60 14.04 0.72
N ALA A 273 12.67 15.32 0.36
CA ALA A 273 13.91 16.10 0.36
C ALA A 273 13.97 17.17 1.45
N ARG A 274 12.81 17.66 1.94
CA ARG A 274 12.74 18.70 2.98
C ARG A 274 13.47 18.30 4.24
N LYS A 275 13.89 19.30 5.03
CA LYS A 275 14.42 19.08 6.38
C LYS A 275 13.41 18.33 7.24
N LEU A 276 13.90 17.34 7.99
CA LEU A 276 13.12 16.66 9.02
C LEU A 276 12.70 17.64 10.13
N SER A 277 11.49 17.47 10.66
CA SER A 277 11.08 18.18 11.87
C SER A 277 11.91 17.72 13.08
N GLU A 278 11.86 18.48 14.18
CA GLU A 278 12.53 18.10 15.43
C GLU A 278 12.04 16.74 15.94
N GLU A 279 10.73 16.49 15.86
CA GLU A 279 10.12 15.23 16.23
C GLU A 279 10.59 14.07 15.33
N GLU A 280 10.62 14.27 14.01
CA GLU A 280 11.10 13.25 13.06
C GLU A 280 12.57 12.92 13.31
N ARG A 281 13.41 13.93 13.57
CA ARG A 281 14.82 13.75 13.92
C ARG A 281 14.98 12.97 15.21
N ARG A 282 14.23 13.31 16.25
CA ARG A 282 14.27 12.60 17.54
C ARG A 282 13.92 11.12 17.37
N ILE A 283 12.84 10.82 16.64
CA ILE A 283 12.43 9.43 16.36
C ILE A 283 13.53 8.67 15.60
N VAL A 284 14.16 9.30 14.61
CA VAL A 284 15.26 8.69 13.85
C VAL A 284 16.45 8.39 14.76
N GLU A 285 16.84 9.32 15.63
CA GLU A 285 17.93 9.13 16.59
C GLU A 285 17.63 8.00 17.58
N GLU A 286 16.41 7.96 18.14
CA GLU A 286 15.95 6.89 19.04
C GLU A 286 15.98 5.52 18.34
N ASP A 287 15.48 5.42 17.10
CA ASP A 287 15.47 4.18 16.34
C ASP A 287 16.89 3.70 16.00
N LEU A 288 17.79 4.61 15.63
CA LEU A 288 19.20 4.29 15.39
C LEU A 288 19.89 3.82 16.67
N GLU A 289 19.64 4.47 17.81
CA GLU A 289 20.20 4.04 19.10
C GLU A 289 19.75 2.62 19.48
N VAL A 290 18.48 2.30 19.26
CA VAL A 290 17.98 0.93 19.51
C VAL A 290 18.69 -0.09 18.61
N LEU A 291 18.92 0.23 17.34
CA LEU A 291 19.60 -0.69 16.43
C LEU A 291 21.09 -0.86 16.78
N ARG A 292 21.80 0.22 17.16
CA ARG A 292 23.21 0.15 17.61
C ARG A 292 23.38 -0.76 18.83
N LYS A 293 22.39 -0.79 19.74
CA LYS A 293 22.40 -1.67 20.92
C LYS A 293 22.36 -3.17 20.58
N LEU A 294 22.08 -3.55 19.33
CA LEU A 294 22.13 -4.95 18.90
C LEU A 294 23.56 -5.49 18.83
N GLY A 295 24.55 -4.63 18.55
CA GLY A 295 25.97 -5.01 18.45
C GLY A 295 26.26 -6.03 17.35
N ASP A 296 25.48 -6.04 16.26
CA ASP A 296 25.71 -6.88 15.08
C ASP A 296 26.44 -6.04 14.00
N PRO A 297 27.69 -6.38 13.63
CA PRO A 297 28.47 -5.63 12.66
C PRO A 297 27.76 -5.42 11.31
N LYS A 298 26.91 -6.37 10.88
CA LYS A 298 26.14 -6.21 9.62
C LYS A 298 25.04 -5.17 9.74
N VAL A 299 24.48 -5.01 10.94
CA VAL A 299 23.50 -3.98 11.23
C VAL A 299 24.20 -2.62 11.32
N ASP A 300 25.39 -2.58 11.92
CA ASP A 300 26.18 -1.35 12.03
C ASP A 300 26.54 -0.77 10.65
N GLU A 301 26.94 -1.59 9.69
CA GLU A 301 27.16 -1.16 8.29
C GLU A 301 25.90 -0.54 7.65
N GLU A 302 24.73 -1.14 7.87
CA GLU A 302 23.46 -0.58 7.37
C GLU A 302 23.08 0.72 8.10
N ILE A 303 23.36 0.82 9.41
CA ILE A 303 23.14 2.04 10.21
C ILE A 303 23.98 3.19 9.67
N GLU A 304 25.27 2.97 9.36
CA GLU A 304 26.14 4.01 8.79
C GLU A 304 25.64 4.51 7.43
N ALA A 305 25.22 3.59 6.56
CA ALA A 305 24.63 3.94 5.28
C ALA A 305 23.31 4.74 5.44
N ILE A 306 22.47 4.35 6.40
CA ILE A 306 21.22 5.06 6.71
C ILE A 306 21.50 6.44 7.30
N GLN A 307 22.46 6.56 8.20
CA GLN A 307 22.87 7.84 8.81
C GLN A 307 23.33 8.82 7.73
N THR A 308 24.15 8.35 6.78
CA THR A 308 24.58 9.16 5.64
C THR A 308 23.39 9.70 4.83
N LEU A 309 22.39 8.85 4.56
CA LEU A 309 21.17 9.26 3.87
C LEU A 309 20.36 10.29 4.69
N VAL A 310 20.25 10.08 6.00
CA VAL A 310 19.51 10.98 6.91
C VAL A 310 20.19 12.34 7.03
N ASP A 311 21.51 12.36 7.16
CA ASP A 311 22.30 13.60 7.31
C ASP A 311 22.24 14.47 6.05
N GLY A 312 22.05 13.85 4.88
CA GLY A 312 21.82 14.54 3.61
C GLY A 312 20.42 15.14 3.45
N ILE A 313 19.45 14.78 4.30
CA ILE A 313 18.07 15.29 4.18
C ILE A 313 18.04 16.80 4.49
N GLY A 314 17.41 17.58 3.61
CA GLY A 314 17.30 19.03 3.73
C GLY A 314 18.53 19.81 3.28
N VAL A 315 19.60 19.15 2.81
CA VAL A 315 20.75 19.85 2.21
C VAL A 315 20.28 20.59 0.95
N GLY A 316 20.49 21.91 0.92
CA GLY A 316 20.05 22.77 -0.19
C GLY A 316 18.59 23.23 -0.13
N PHE A 317 17.82 22.84 0.89
CA PHE A 317 16.49 23.38 1.15
C PHE A 317 16.57 24.56 2.12
N SER A 318 16.22 25.76 1.64
CA SER A 318 16.11 26.97 2.45
C SER A 318 14.67 27.33 2.81
N GLU A 319 13.68 26.68 2.18
CA GLU A 319 12.26 26.97 2.38
C GLU A 319 11.73 26.38 3.68
N THR A 320 10.90 27.17 4.37
CA THR A 320 10.09 26.74 5.50
C THR A 320 8.75 26.21 5.01
N PHE A 321 8.39 24.99 5.39
CA PHE A 321 7.09 24.40 5.06
C PHE A 321 6.05 24.76 6.13
N PRO A 322 4.78 24.98 5.75
CA PRO A 322 3.72 25.20 6.72
C PRO A 322 3.57 23.98 7.63
N GLU A 323 3.03 24.23 8.82
CA GLU A 323 2.54 23.16 9.68
C GLU A 323 1.44 22.39 8.95
N LEU A 324 1.46 21.06 9.09
CA LEU A 324 0.51 20.19 8.42
C LEU A 324 -0.49 19.64 9.44
N GLU A 325 -1.72 19.47 8.98
CA GLU A 325 -2.79 18.89 9.78
C GLU A 325 -2.84 17.36 9.58
N PRO A 326 -3.28 16.61 10.61
CA PRO A 326 -3.60 15.20 10.45
C PRO A 326 -4.67 14.98 9.37
N LEU A 327 -4.58 13.85 8.67
CA LEU A 327 -5.58 13.43 7.71
C LEU A 327 -6.94 13.27 8.38
N ASP A 328 -7.92 14.07 7.94
CA ASP A 328 -9.33 13.80 8.18
C ASP A 328 -9.73 12.58 7.33
N ALA A 329 -9.66 11.41 7.96
CA ALA A 329 -9.96 10.15 7.31
C ALA A 329 -11.44 10.04 6.96
N ASP A 330 -12.34 10.60 7.77
CA ASP A 330 -13.78 10.58 7.53
C ASP A 330 -14.11 11.42 6.30
N GLU A 331 -13.48 12.59 6.16
CA GLU A 331 -13.55 13.39 4.94
C GLU A 331 -13.00 12.65 3.73
N PHE A 332 -11.81 12.07 3.86
CA PHE A 332 -11.16 11.41 2.75
C PHE A 332 -11.94 10.19 2.24
N VAL A 333 -12.72 9.50 3.07
CA VAL A 333 -13.54 8.35 2.63
C VAL A 333 -14.93 8.76 2.11
N ARG A 334 -15.34 10.04 2.17
CA ARG A 334 -16.64 10.47 1.62
C ARG A 334 -16.72 10.21 0.11
N THR A 335 -17.80 9.57 -0.34
CA THR A 335 -18.05 9.14 -1.73
C THR A 335 -19.12 9.96 -2.41
#